data_AF-A0A9P3IS37-F1
#
_entry.id   AF-A0A9P3IS37-F1
#
_cell.length_a   1.000
_cell.length_b   1.000
_cell.length_c   1.000
_cell.angle_alpha   90.00
_cell.angle_beta   90.00
_cell.angle_gamma   90.00
#
_symmetry.space_group_name_H-M   'P 1'
#
loop_
_entity.id
_entity.type
_entity.pdbx_description
1 polymer ?
#
loop_
_entity_poly.entity_id
_entity_poly.type
_entity_poly.pdbx_seq_one_letter_code
_entity_poly.pdbx_strand_id
1 'polypeptide(L)'
;MQALQRLIVSLGPQSPLSYPLLFPILRYSTDISQPDELNMLEDGLQLWQATLRHAPAMVPDLMALFSNLVPTMDRSFEHLPVATAIMESYVLVGGPAFLQQHAGSLVRMIDAVVGNVKEKAMLLVIGLVDVIIQCYPAEAPPALESVLQKLLVMIVGPTEYSDLVRGTSATVLARVVLQNSSYFAQFISAESTRQLLQQQSTAKGNAPPLALFLDAWLDKVDSVSVPAKRKLSSLALAVLLTMPEPQILERLDLILSVCSGSLAEDSPDNTPLLPDISTVGYDYASVSDSIQGGEGAPVECEALRRRQVASIDPVHRVAFGPFLKEKLQACMVVHGEQLFQAAMARVPPPIVSQLQQL
;
A
#
# COMPACT_ATOMS: atom_id res chain seq x y z
N MET A 1 29.84 4.49 -11.26
CA MET A 1 28.49 4.86 -11.73
C MET A 1 27.95 6.17 -11.14
N GLN A 2 28.47 6.65 -10.01
CA GLN A 2 28.03 7.90 -9.37
C GLN A 2 28.03 9.15 -10.28
N ALA A 3 29.03 9.32 -11.17
CA ALA A 3 29.04 10.45 -12.10
C ALA A 3 27.84 10.44 -13.07
N LEU A 4 27.40 9.25 -13.51
CA LEU A 4 26.24 9.08 -14.37
C LEU A 4 24.94 9.37 -13.61
N GLN A 5 24.85 8.96 -12.34
CA GLN A 5 23.72 9.33 -11.48
C GLN A 5 23.61 10.86 -11.35
N ARG A 6 24.72 11.55 -11.06
CA ARG A 6 24.75 13.01 -10.98
C ARG A 6 24.36 13.69 -12.29
N LEU A 7 24.76 13.12 -13.43
CA LEU A 7 24.34 13.60 -14.75
C LEU A 7 22.83 13.44 -14.96
N ILE A 8 22.24 12.30 -14.59
CA ILE A 8 20.78 12.08 -14.69
C ILE A 8 20.02 13.07 -13.81
N VAL A 9 20.48 13.23 -12.57
CA VAL A 9 19.89 14.17 -11.61
C VAL A 9 19.95 15.59 -12.17
N SER A 10 21.10 16.02 -12.70
CA SER A 10 21.24 17.38 -13.25
C SER A 10 20.41 17.61 -14.52
N LEU A 11 20.22 16.57 -15.34
CA LEU A 11 19.34 16.64 -16.51
C LEU A 11 17.86 16.68 -16.14
N GLY A 12 17.47 16.10 -15.01
CA GLY A 12 16.08 16.08 -14.56
C GLY A 12 15.14 15.49 -15.62
N PRO A 13 14.06 16.21 -16.02
CA PRO A 13 13.16 15.78 -17.09
C PRO A 13 13.84 15.58 -18.46
N GLN A 14 15.06 16.12 -18.67
CA GLN A 14 15.85 15.90 -19.88
C GLN A 14 16.73 14.65 -19.81
N SER A 15 16.55 13.79 -18.80
CA SER A 15 17.27 12.52 -18.67
C SER A 15 17.32 11.66 -19.94
N PRO A 16 16.32 11.67 -20.87
CA PRO A 16 16.42 10.90 -22.12
C PRO A 16 17.64 11.24 -22.99
N LEU A 17 18.23 12.43 -22.87
CA LEU A 17 19.46 12.80 -23.59
C LEU A 17 20.66 11.90 -23.24
N SER A 18 20.64 11.28 -22.06
CA SER A 18 21.70 10.38 -21.59
C SER A 18 21.47 8.90 -21.92
N TYR A 19 20.28 8.54 -22.38
CA TYR A 19 19.89 7.13 -22.60
C TYR A 19 20.78 6.35 -23.58
N PRO A 20 21.27 6.93 -24.70
CA PRO A 20 22.19 6.22 -25.60
C PRO A 20 23.47 5.73 -24.90
N LEU A 21 23.95 6.49 -23.92
CA LEU A 21 25.10 6.11 -23.08
C LEU A 21 24.68 5.19 -21.93
N LEU A 22 23.54 5.46 -21.29
CA LEU A 22 23.13 4.76 -20.08
C LEU A 22 22.65 3.33 -20.31
N PHE A 23 21.85 3.07 -21.36
CA PHE A 23 21.23 1.75 -21.53
C PHE A 23 22.25 0.63 -21.74
N PRO A 24 23.33 0.78 -22.52
CA PRO A 24 24.38 -0.24 -22.59
C PRO A 24 25.00 -0.54 -21.23
N ILE A 25 25.26 0.50 -20.43
CA ILE A 25 25.86 0.37 -19.09
C ILE A 25 24.88 -0.35 -18.15
N LEU A 26 23.62 0.07 -18.11
CA LEU A 26 22.58 -0.55 -17.29
C LEU A 26 22.39 -2.02 -17.64
N ARG A 27 22.34 -2.36 -18.94
CA ARG A 27 22.21 -3.76 -19.39
C ARG A 27 23.37 -4.61 -18.90
N TYR A 28 24.61 -4.11 -19.02
CA TYR A 28 25.78 -4.84 -18.55
C TYR A 28 25.82 -4.96 -17.02
N SER A 29 25.57 -3.86 -16.30
CA SER A 29 25.71 -3.84 -14.84
C SER A 29 24.59 -4.53 -14.08
N THR A 30 23.43 -4.74 -14.71
CA THR A 30 22.27 -5.43 -14.09
C THR A 30 22.09 -6.87 -14.57
N ASP A 31 22.99 -7.35 -15.43
CA ASP A 31 22.99 -8.73 -15.90
C ASP A 31 23.79 -9.61 -14.94
N ILE A 32 23.07 -10.46 -14.19
CA ILE A 32 23.68 -11.37 -13.21
C ILE A 32 24.44 -12.55 -13.84
N SER A 33 24.45 -12.68 -15.16
CA SER A 33 25.25 -13.68 -15.86
C SER A 33 26.68 -13.21 -16.15
N GLN A 34 26.96 -11.92 -15.94
CA GLN A 34 28.27 -11.33 -16.22
C GLN A 34 29.30 -11.65 -15.13
N PRO A 35 30.58 -11.85 -15.49
CA PRO A 35 31.63 -12.21 -14.53
C PRO A 35 31.90 -11.14 -13.47
N ASP A 36 31.63 -9.86 -13.80
CA ASP A 36 31.88 -8.71 -12.92
C ASP A 36 30.66 -8.33 -12.04
N GLU A 37 29.59 -9.13 -12.06
CA GLU A 37 28.32 -8.85 -11.36
C GLU A 37 28.53 -8.44 -9.90
N LEU A 38 29.34 -9.20 -9.14
CA LEU A 38 29.55 -8.99 -7.71
C LEU A 38 30.06 -7.57 -7.38
N ASN A 39 30.74 -6.91 -8.32
CA ASN A 39 31.29 -5.58 -8.13
C ASN A 39 30.42 -4.46 -8.72
N MET A 40 29.48 -4.80 -9.62
CA MET A 40 28.73 -3.81 -10.41
C MET A 40 27.23 -3.79 -10.17
N LEU A 41 26.66 -4.87 -9.63
CA LEU A 41 25.20 -5.02 -9.53
C LEU A 41 24.58 -3.94 -8.64
N GLU A 42 25.12 -3.72 -7.44
CA GLU A 42 24.59 -2.71 -6.51
C GLU A 42 24.60 -1.31 -7.14
N ASP A 43 25.75 -0.88 -7.66
CA ASP A 43 25.91 0.41 -8.35
C ASP A 43 24.98 0.52 -9.59
N GLY A 44 24.78 -0.60 -10.30
CA GLY A 44 23.92 -0.71 -11.46
C GLY A 44 22.44 -0.54 -11.12
N LEU A 45 21.97 -1.19 -10.04
CA LEU A 45 20.61 -1.05 -9.52
C LEU A 45 20.36 0.39 -9.04
N GLN A 46 21.32 1.02 -8.37
CA GLN A 46 21.21 2.42 -7.95
C GLN A 46 21.14 3.38 -9.16
N LEU A 47 21.96 3.15 -10.18
CA LEU A 47 21.88 3.93 -11.43
C LEU A 47 20.53 3.73 -12.14
N TRP A 48 20.02 2.50 -12.13
CA TRP A 48 18.73 2.17 -12.72
C TRP A 48 17.59 2.89 -12.01
N GLN A 49 17.56 2.84 -10.68
CA GLN A 49 16.57 3.55 -9.88
C GLN A 49 16.63 5.07 -10.14
N ALA A 50 17.83 5.66 -10.16
CA ALA A 50 18.01 7.09 -10.47
C ALA A 50 17.48 7.43 -11.87
N THR A 51 17.70 6.55 -12.86
CA THR A 51 17.19 6.70 -14.23
C THR A 51 15.66 6.72 -14.24
N LEU A 52 15.00 5.81 -13.52
CA LEU A 52 13.54 5.74 -13.44
C LEU A 52 12.92 6.94 -12.71
N ARG A 53 13.56 7.42 -11.63
CA ARG A 53 13.10 8.58 -10.85
C ARG A 53 13.04 9.86 -11.70
N HIS A 54 13.97 10.00 -12.64
CA HIS A 54 14.08 11.16 -13.53
C HIS A 54 13.51 10.91 -14.93
N ALA A 55 12.99 9.71 -15.21
CA ALA A 55 12.36 9.42 -16.48
C ALA A 55 11.03 10.21 -16.58
N PRO A 56 10.87 11.07 -17.62
CA PRO A 56 9.64 11.82 -17.83
C PRO A 56 8.49 10.92 -18.32
N ALA A 57 8.82 9.83 -19.02
CA ALA A 57 7.88 8.85 -19.54
C ALA A 57 8.57 7.49 -19.71
N MET A 58 7.76 6.43 -19.80
CA MET A 58 8.25 5.09 -20.09
C MET A 58 8.66 4.98 -21.56
N VAL A 59 9.83 4.36 -21.82
CA VAL A 59 10.34 4.07 -23.17
C VAL A 59 10.58 2.57 -23.32
N PRO A 60 10.56 2.00 -24.55
CA PRO A 60 10.65 0.55 -24.76
C PRO A 60 11.91 -0.09 -24.15
N ASP A 61 13.07 0.55 -24.30
CA ASP A 61 14.33 0.05 -23.73
C ASP A 61 14.29 0.01 -22.20
N LEU A 62 13.65 1.01 -21.57
CA LEU A 62 13.48 1.07 -20.13
C LEU A 62 12.48 0.01 -19.66
N MET A 63 11.35 -0.15 -20.36
CA MET A 63 10.40 -1.23 -20.07
C MET A 63 11.08 -2.61 -20.12
N ALA A 64 11.89 -2.86 -21.15
CA ALA A 64 12.59 -4.13 -21.33
C ALA A 64 13.60 -4.45 -20.22
N LEU A 65 14.19 -3.43 -19.57
CA LEU A 65 15.14 -3.62 -18.48
C LEU A 65 14.53 -4.32 -17.26
N PHE A 66 13.21 -4.20 -17.04
CA PHE A 66 12.55 -4.83 -15.88
C PHE A 66 12.81 -6.34 -15.77
N SER A 67 12.98 -7.00 -16.92
CA SER A 67 13.33 -8.42 -17.03
C SER A 67 14.55 -8.81 -16.19
N ASN A 68 15.53 -7.90 -16.05
CA ASN A 68 16.77 -8.14 -15.32
C ASN A 68 16.55 -8.20 -13.80
N LEU A 69 15.46 -7.62 -13.29
CA LEU A 69 15.19 -7.61 -11.85
C LEU A 69 14.78 -8.98 -11.30
N VAL A 70 14.09 -9.78 -12.13
CA VAL A 70 13.61 -11.11 -11.76
C VAL A 70 14.76 -12.04 -11.32
N PRO A 71 15.80 -12.28 -12.14
CA PRO A 71 16.89 -13.15 -11.74
C PRO A 71 17.69 -12.61 -10.54
N THR A 72 17.80 -11.28 -10.40
CA THR A 72 18.38 -10.66 -9.20
C THR A 72 17.61 -11.04 -7.93
N MET A 73 16.28 -10.95 -7.97
CA MET A 73 15.40 -11.25 -6.84
C MET A 73 15.29 -12.76 -6.54
N ASP A 74 15.42 -13.61 -7.56
CA ASP A 74 15.39 -15.07 -7.39
C ASP A 74 16.66 -15.59 -6.69
N ARG A 75 17.80 -14.89 -6.83
CA ARG A 75 19.09 -15.30 -6.25
C ARG A 75 19.21 -14.96 -4.77
N SER A 76 18.87 -13.73 -4.38
CA SER A 76 18.94 -13.28 -3.00
C SER A 76 18.06 -12.05 -2.74
N PHE A 77 17.74 -11.80 -1.47
CA PHE A 77 17.06 -10.57 -1.04
C PHE A 77 18.02 -9.49 -0.52
N GLU A 78 19.30 -9.58 -0.85
CA GLU A 78 20.33 -8.62 -0.42
C GLU A 78 20.03 -7.20 -0.95
N HIS A 79 19.62 -7.11 -2.22
CA HIS A 79 19.28 -5.86 -2.87
C HIS A 79 17.78 -5.52 -2.82
N LEU A 80 17.01 -6.19 -1.95
CA LEU A 80 15.57 -5.99 -1.84
C LEU A 80 15.15 -4.51 -1.68
N PRO A 81 15.85 -3.66 -0.90
CA PRO A 81 15.47 -2.25 -0.77
C PRO A 81 15.47 -1.49 -2.09
N VAL A 82 16.57 -1.55 -2.85
CA VAL A 82 16.68 -0.87 -4.16
C VAL A 82 15.79 -1.55 -5.21
N ALA A 83 15.66 -2.88 -5.17
CA ALA A 83 14.75 -3.61 -6.05
C ALA A 83 13.29 -3.20 -5.85
N THR A 84 12.86 -3.04 -4.60
CA THR A 84 11.50 -2.58 -4.27
C THR A 84 11.27 -1.15 -4.74
N ALA A 85 12.25 -0.28 -4.59
CA ALA A 85 12.15 1.08 -5.10
C ALA A 85 12.10 1.11 -6.64
N ILE A 86 12.88 0.27 -7.33
CA ILE A 86 12.78 0.09 -8.79
C ILE A 86 11.38 -0.38 -9.18
N MET A 87 10.84 -1.40 -8.50
CA MET A 87 9.47 -1.89 -8.75
C MET A 87 8.44 -0.77 -8.59
N GLU A 88 8.53 0.03 -7.52
CA GLU A 88 7.65 1.19 -7.31
C GLU A 88 7.79 2.22 -8.44
N SER A 89 9.02 2.55 -8.85
CA SER A 89 9.26 3.48 -9.94
C SER A 89 8.61 3.02 -11.25
N TYR A 90 8.67 1.72 -11.56
CA TYR A 90 8.01 1.12 -12.72
C TYR A 90 6.48 1.19 -12.63
N VAL A 91 5.92 0.88 -11.45
CA VAL A 91 4.49 1.00 -11.18
C VAL A 91 4.01 2.43 -11.46
N LEU A 92 4.81 3.43 -11.09
CA LEU A 92 4.50 4.86 -11.28
C LEU A 92 4.71 5.36 -12.72
N VAL A 93 5.81 5.02 -13.40
CA VAL A 93 6.09 5.52 -14.78
C VAL A 93 5.46 4.67 -15.87
N GLY A 94 5.35 3.37 -15.65
CA GLY A 94 4.98 2.39 -16.66
C GLY A 94 3.48 2.30 -16.91
N GLY A 95 2.65 2.75 -15.96
CA GLY A 95 1.20 2.77 -16.13
C GLY A 95 0.59 1.36 -16.31
N PRO A 96 -0.63 1.30 -16.87
CA PRO A 96 -1.28 0.03 -17.20
C PRO A 96 -0.48 -0.87 -18.15
N ALA A 97 0.31 -0.27 -19.06
CA ALA A 97 1.15 -1.03 -20.01
C ALA A 97 2.21 -1.87 -19.28
N PHE A 98 2.81 -1.35 -18.22
CA PHE A 98 3.75 -2.11 -17.39
C PHE A 98 3.06 -3.28 -16.69
N LEU A 99 1.88 -3.10 -16.10
CA LEU A 99 1.15 -4.20 -15.49
C LEU A 99 0.79 -5.29 -16.50
N GLN A 100 0.31 -4.92 -17.69
CA GLN A 100 -0.02 -5.88 -18.74
C GLN A 100 1.18 -6.75 -19.13
N GLN A 101 2.39 -6.19 -19.15
CA GLN A 101 3.60 -6.90 -19.56
C GLN A 101 4.27 -7.66 -18.40
N HIS A 102 4.23 -7.13 -17.18
CA HIS A 102 5.11 -7.57 -16.09
C HIS A 102 4.41 -7.94 -14.78
N ALA A 103 3.07 -7.86 -14.68
CA ALA A 103 2.33 -8.19 -13.45
C ALA A 103 2.69 -9.57 -12.89
N GLY A 104 2.78 -10.60 -13.74
CA GLY A 104 3.10 -11.96 -13.28
C GLY A 104 4.47 -12.07 -12.60
N SER A 105 5.49 -11.37 -13.12
CA SER A 105 6.82 -11.35 -12.50
C SER A 105 6.84 -10.48 -11.24
N LEU A 106 6.17 -9.33 -11.27
CA LEU A 106 6.04 -8.43 -10.12
C LEU A 106 5.38 -9.14 -8.93
N VAL A 107 4.22 -9.76 -9.15
CA VAL A 107 3.48 -10.51 -8.13
C VAL A 107 4.33 -11.64 -7.57
N ARG A 108 5.02 -12.41 -8.42
CA ARG A 108 5.89 -13.51 -7.97
C ARG A 108 6.98 -13.02 -7.02
N MET A 109 7.66 -11.92 -7.36
CA MET A 109 8.71 -11.35 -6.51
C MET A 109 8.16 -10.86 -5.17
N ILE A 110 7.00 -10.20 -5.16
CA ILE A 110 6.31 -9.77 -3.94
C ILE A 110 5.92 -10.99 -3.08
N ASP A 111 5.32 -12.00 -3.70
CA ASP A 111 4.84 -13.22 -3.03
C ASP A 111 5.99 -14.01 -2.39
N ALA A 112 7.16 -14.05 -3.04
CA ALA A 112 8.36 -14.69 -2.50
C ALA A 112 8.88 -14.01 -1.22
N VAL A 113 8.67 -12.70 -1.08
CA VAL A 113 9.18 -11.91 0.05
C VAL A 113 8.20 -11.91 1.23
N VAL A 114 6.90 -11.71 0.98
CA VAL A 114 5.88 -11.56 2.03
C VAL A 114 5.78 -12.85 2.86
N GLY A 115 6.15 -12.75 4.14
CA GLY A 115 6.17 -13.86 5.11
C GLY A 115 7.50 -14.62 5.21
N ASN A 116 8.48 -14.33 4.35
CA ASN A 116 9.74 -15.08 4.28
C ASN A 116 10.98 -14.25 4.64
N VAL A 117 10.81 -12.97 4.98
CA VAL A 117 11.90 -12.04 5.33
C VAL A 117 11.68 -11.39 6.68
N LYS A 118 12.73 -10.74 7.20
CA LYS A 118 12.66 -9.98 8.46
C LYS A 118 11.68 -8.80 8.34
N GLU A 119 11.13 -8.41 9.48
CA GLU A 119 10.14 -7.35 9.64
C GLU A 119 10.39 -6.09 8.78
N LYS A 120 11.59 -5.49 8.85
CA LYS A 120 11.93 -4.28 8.08
C LYS A 120 11.78 -4.47 6.56
N ALA A 121 12.25 -5.61 6.05
CA ALA A 121 12.17 -5.96 4.63
C ALA A 121 10.73 -6.27 4.21
N MET A 122 9.97 -6.92 5.09
CA MET A 122 8.56 -7.22 4.85
C MET A 122 7.71 -5.94 4.77
N LEU A 123 7.90 -5.01 5.72
CA LEU A 123 7.17 -3.73 5.75
C LEU A 123 7.44 -2.87 4.52
N LEU A 124 8.66 -2.91 3.98
CA LEU A 124 9.01 -2.27 2.72
C LEU A 124 8.18 -2.82 1.54
N VAL A 125 8.07 -4.14 1.41
CA VAL A 125 7.30 -4.78 0.34
C VAL A 125 5.80 -4.62 0.54
N ILE A 126 5.29 -4.64 1.77
CA ILE A 126 3.89 -4.33 2.07
C ILE A 126 3.56 -2.88 1.64
N GLY A 127 4.49 -1.94 1.83
CA GLY A 127 4.37 -0.58 1.32
C GLY A 127 4.26 -0.52 -0.21
N LEU A 128 5.06 -1.32 -0.94
CA LEU A 128 4.93 -1.43 -2.39
C LEU A 128 3.55 -1.99 -2.81
N VAL A 129 3.03 -3.01 -2.12
CA VAL A 129 1.70 -3.56 -2.38
C VAL A 129 0.62 -2.49 -2.22
N ASP A 130 0.72 -1.65 -1.20
CA ASP A 130 -0.18 -0.50 -0.99
C ASP A 130 -0.17 0.46 -2.19
N VAL A 131 1.02 0.84 -2.68
CA VAL A 131 1.18 1.74 -3.83
C VAL A 131 0.61 1.12 -5.12
N ILE A 132 0.82 -0.17 -5.35
CA ILE A 132 0.28 -0.87 -6.53
C ILE A 132 -1.25 -0.83 -6.51
N ILE A 133 -1.88 -1.14 -5.38
CA ILE A 133 -3.35 -1.11 -5.25
C ILE A 133 -3.86 0.33 -5.37
N GLN A 134 -3.15 1.32 -4.80
CA GLN A 134 -3.50 2.73 -4.91
C GLN A 134 -3.52 3.20 -6.37
N CYS A 135 -2.56 2.73 -7.18
CA CYS A 135 -2.47 3.08 -8.60
C CYS A 135 -3.49 2.31 -9.47
N TYR A 136 -3.79 1.05 -9.13
CA TYR A 136 -4.57 0.14 -9.96
C TYR A 136 -5.62 -0.64 -9.14
N PRO A 137 -6.63 0.05 -8.57
CA PRO A 137 -7.55 -0.55 -7.59
C PRO A 137 -8.47 -1.64 -8.15
N ALA A 138 -8.66 -1.71 -9.48
CA ALA A 138 -9.47 -2.74 -10.11
C ALA A 138 -8.65 -3.99 -10.47
N GLU A 139 -7.46 -3.79 -11.03
CA GLU A 139 -6.61 -4.84 -11.61
C GLU A 139 -5.66 -5.48 -10.60
N ALA A 140 -5.13 -4.70 -9.65
CA ALA A 140 -4.12 -5.18 -8.73
C ALA A 140 -4.66 -6.18 -7.68
N PRO A 141 -5.82 -5.96 -7.03
CA PRO A 141 -6.27 -6.88 -5.98
C PRO A 141 -6.44 -8.33 -6.45
N PRO A 142 -7.08 -8.62 -7.61
CA PRO A 142 -7.14 -9.98 -8.16
C PRO A 142 -5.76 -10.56 -8.49
N ALA A 143 -4.87 -9.75 -9.07
CA ALA A 143 -3.51 -10.21 -9.40
C ALA A 143 -2.68 -10.55 -8.16
N LEU A 144 -2.94 -9.88 -7.03
CA LEU A 144 -2.23 -10.03 -5.75
C LEU A 144 -2.97 -10.94 -4.76
N GLU A 145 -3.94 -11.75 -5.19
CA GLU A 145 -4.81 -12.52 -4.28
C GLU A 145 -4.02 -13.37 -3.26
N SER A 146 -2.95 -14.07 -3.69
CA SER A 146 -2.11 -14.88 -2.79
C SER A 146 -1.39 -14.02 -1.74
N VAL A 147 -0.96 -12.82 -2.13
CA VAL A 147 -0.32 -11.86 -1.23
C VAL A 147 -1.34 -11.32 -0.24
N LEU A 148 -2.54 -10.95 -0.68
CA LEU A 148 -3.63 -10.49 0.19
C LEU A 148 -4.04 -11.57 1.20
N GLN A 149 -4.06 -12.84 0.78
CA GLN A 149 -4.27 -13.99 1.67
C GLN A 149 -3.19 -14.09 2.76
N LYS A 150 -1.91 -13.94 2.41
CA LYS A 150 -0.81 -13.90 3.38
C LYS A 150 -0.96 -12.72 4.36
N LEU A 151 -1.31 -11.53 3.86
CA LEU A 151 -1.55 -10.36 4.71
C LEU A 151 -2.72 -10.60 5.67
N LEU A 152 -3.81 -11.21 5.20
CA LEU A 152 -4.95 -11.58 6.05
C LEU A 152 -4.53 -12.55 7.17
N VAL A 153 -3.71 -13.56 6.84
CA VAL A 153 -3.15 -14.49 7.83
C VAL A 153 -2.24 -13.77 8.81
N MET A 154 -1.42 -12.80 8.39
CA MET A 154 -0.59 -12.01 9.30
C MET A 154 -1.44 -11.20 10.28
N ILE A 155 -2.59 -10.69 9.84
CA ILE A 155 -3.51 -9.91 10.67
C ILE A 155 -4.22 -10.81 11.68
N VAL A 156 -4.80 -11.92 11.22
CA VAL A 156 -5.69 -12.80 12.01
C VAL A 156 -4.93 -13.86 12.82
N GLY A 157 -3.80 -14.32 12.29
CA GLY A 157 -3.03 -15.47 12.77
C GLY A 157 -2.37 -15.27 14.14
N PRO A 158 -1.55 -16.24 14.57
CA PRO A 158 -0.88 -16.20 15.88
C PRO A 158 0.05 -14.99 16.01
N THR A 159 0.33 -14.59 17.27
CA THR A 159 1.02 -13.36 17.66
C THR A 159 2.53 -13.32 17.34
N GLU A 160 2.96 -13.95 16.25
CA GLU A 160 4.37 -13.97 15.83
C GLU A 160 4.76 -12.67 15.10
N TYR A 161 3.79 -12.02 14.45
CA TYR A 161 3.99 -10.75 13.78
C TYR A 161 3.82 -9.57 14.75
N SER A 162 4.70 -8.57 14.64
CA SER A 162 4.61 -7.33 15.41
C SER A 162 3.32 -6.58 15.11
N ASP A 163 2.84 -5.78 16.06
CA ASP A 163 1.64 -4.95 15.88
C ASP A 163 1.78 -3.99 14.69
N LEU A 164 3.00 -3.52 14.40
CA LEU A 164 3.28 -2.68 13.24
C LEU A 164 3.06 -3.42 11.91
N VAL A 165 3.52 -4.67 11.80
CA VAL A 165 3.27 -5.51 10.61
C VAL A 165 1.79 -5.77 10.42
N ARG A 166 1.09 -6.10 11.52
CA ARG A 166 -0.35 -6.36 11.51
C ARG A 166 -1.13 -5.13 11.10
N GLY A 167 -0.85 -3.98 11.71
CA GLY A 167 -1.45 -2.69 11.37
C GLY A 167 -1.19 -2.31 9.92
N THR A 168 0.05 -2.41 9.44
CA THR A 168 0.41 -2.08 8.05
C THR A 168 -0.29 -3.00 7.06
N SER A 169 -0.32 -4.31 7.33
CA SER A 169 -1.05 -5.30 6.52
C SER A 169 -2.54 -4.99 6.47
N ALA A 170 -3.13 -4.62 7.61
CA ALA A 170 -4.54 -4.23 7.68
C ALA A 170 -4.82 -2.96 6.89
N THR A 171 -3.89 -1.99 6.84
CA THR A 171 -4.06 -0.80 6.00
C THR A 171 -4.08 -1.11 4.50
N VAL A 172 -3.36 -2.15 4.05
CA VAL A 172 -3.45 -2.63 2.66
C VAL A 172 -4.84 -3.20 2.37
N LEU A 173 -5.37 -4.05 3.25
CA LEU A 173 -6.75 -4.56 3.09
C LEU A 173 -7.78 -3.44 3.19
N ALA A 174 -7.58 -2.44 4.06
CA ALA A 174 -8.41 -1.24 4.15
C ALA A 174 -8.43 -0.48 2.81
N ARG A 175 -7.30 -0.39 2.10
CA ARG A 175 -7.25 0.19 0.76
C ARG A 175 -8.09 -0.59 -0.24
N VAL A 176 -8.01 -1.92 -0.22
CA VAL A 176 -8.86 -2.78 -1.06
C VAL A 176 -10.34 -2.54 -0.74
N VAL A 177 -10.72 -2.48 0.54
CA VAL A 177 -12.10 -2.16 0.95
C VAL A 177 -12.56 -0.80 0.42
N LEU A 178 -11.75 0.24 0.58
CA LEU A 178 -12.12 1.60 0.22
C LEU A 178 -12.24 1.81 -1.30
N GLN A 179 -11.32 1.22 -2.07
CA GLN A 179 -11.25 1.45 -3.52
C GLN A 179 -11.97 0.38 -4.35
N ASN A 180 -12.17 -0.82 -3.80
CA ASN A 180 -12.82 -1.94 -4.48
C ASN A 180 -13.54 -2.88 -3.49
N SER A 181 -14.56 -2.35 -2.81
CA SER A 181 -15.36 -3.08 -1.81
C SER A 181 -16.02 -4.35 -2.37
N SER A 182 -16.37 -4.35 -3.67
CA SER A 182 -16.96 -5.51 -4.34
C SER A 182 -16.00 -6.70 -4.41
N TYR A 183 -14.73 -6.44 -4.76
CA TYR A 183 -13.70 -7.46 -4.73
C TYR A 183 -13.41 -7.91 -3.30
N PHE A 184 -13.31 -6.99 -2.34
CA PHE A 184 -13.08 -7.37 -0.94
C PHE A 184 -14.19 -8.31 -0.41
N ALA A 185 -15.46 -8.03 -0.71
CA ALA A 185 -16.57 -8.88 -0.32
C ALA A 185 -16.45 -10.31 -0.89
N GLN A 186 -16.06 -10.43 -2.16
CA GLN A 186 -15.80 -11.74 -2.80
C GLN A 186 -14.59 -12.44 -2.17
N PHE A 187 -13.49 -11.71 -1.98
CA PHE A 187 -12.26 -12.20 -1.38
C PHE A 187 -12.46 -12.75 0.04
N ILE A 188 -13.15 -12.01 0.91
CA ILE A 188 -13.32 -12.39 2.32
C ILE A 188 -14.34 -13.53 2.50
N SER A 189 -15.30 -13.66 1.58
CA SER A 189 -16.31 -14.73 1.60
C SER A 189 -15.88 -16.01 0.87
N ALA A 190 -14.81 -15.94 0.07
CA ALA A 190 -14.28 -17.04 -0.70
C ALA A 190 -13.93 -18.26 0.17
N GLU A 191 -14.19 -19.45 -0.38
CA GLU A 191 -13.90 -20.71 0.31
C GLU A 191 -12.39 -20.92 0.52
N SER A 192 -11.55 -20.47 -0.42
CA SER A 192 -10.10 -20.46 -0.28
C SER A 192 -9.65 -19.69 0.97
N THR A 193 -10.20 -18.49 1.18
CA THR A 193 -9.93 -17.65 2.36
C THR A 193 -10.40 -18.32 3.65
N ARG A 194 -11.58 -18.94 3.63
CA ARG A 194 -12.11 -19.68 4.79
C ARG A 194 -11.21 -20.85 5.17
N GLN A 195 -10.81 -21.67 4.19
CA GLN A 195 -9.92 -22.82 4.41
C GLN A 195 -8.55 -22.39 4.93
N LEU A 196 -7.99 -21.30 4.37
CA LEU A 196 -6.72 -20.74 4.81
C LEU A 196 -6.75 -20.35 6.30
N LEU A 197 -7.78 -19.61 6.73
CA LEU A 197 -7.89 -19.18 8.12
C LEU A 197 -8.17 -20.34 9.09
N GLN A 198 -8.90 -21.36 8.66
CA GLN A 198 -9.13 -22.58 9.44
C GLN A 198 -7.83 -23.38 9.68
N GLN A 199 -6.91 -23.38 8.72
CA GLN A 199 -5.62 -24.06 8.88
C GLN A 199 -4.69 -23.34 9.85
N GLN A 200 -4.82 -22.02 9.99
CA GLN A 200 -3.95 -21.18 10.80
C GLN A 200 -4.47 -20.94 12.23
N SER A 201 -5.79 -21.03 12.43
CA SER A 201 -6.41 -20.82 13.75
C SER A 201 -6.49 -22.13 14.54
N THR A 202 -5.58 -22.30 15.50
CA THR A 202 -5.64 -23.42 16.46
C THR A 202 -6.70 -23.24 17.55
N ALA A 203 -7.31 -22.05 17.69
CA ALA A 203 -8.10 -21.71 18.89
C ALA A 203 -9.39 -20.89 18.69
N LYS A 204 -9.70 -20.39 17.48
CA LYS A 204 -10.98 -19.71 17.22
C LYS A 204 -11.77 -20.56 16.23
N GLY A 205 -12.95 -21.03 16.64
CA GLY A 205 -13.79 -21.99 15.92
C GLY A 205 -14.28 -21.50 14.57
N ASN A 206 -15.40 -22.05 14.09
CA ASN A 206 -16.06 -21.77 12.80
C ASN A 206 -16.53 -20.30 12.59
N ALA A 207 -15.90 -19.32 13.23
CA ALA A 207 -16.16 -17.90 13.06
C ALA A 207 -15.95 -17.50 11.59
N PRO A 208 -16.82 -16.66 11.02
CA PRO A 208 -16.65 -16.21 9.65
C PRO A 208 -15.37 -15.38 9.47
N PRO A 209 -14.70 -15.45 8.29
CA PRO A 209 -13.46 -14.71 8.03
C PRO A 209 -13.54 -13.20 8.30
N LEU A 210 -14.67 -12.57 7.98
CA LEU A 210 -14.88 -11.14 8.20
C LEU A 210 -14.85 -10.77 9.69
N ALA A 211 -15.49 -11.56 10.56
CA ALA A 211 -15.46 -11.35 12.01
C ALA A 211 -14.03 -11.48 12.56
N LEU A 212 -13.30 -12.51 12.13
CA LEU A 212 -11.91 -12.70 12.53
C LEU A 212 -11.01 -11.54 12.11
N PHE A 213 -11.19 -11.06 10.87
CA PHE A 213 -10.50 -9.89 10.35
C PHE A 213 -10.83 -8.63 11.13
N LEU A 214 -12.12 -8.34 11.36
CA LEU A 214 -12.56 -7.15 12.10
C LEU A 214 -12.04 -7.15 13.53
N ASP A 215 -12.13 -8.28 14.26
CA ASP A 215 -11.61 -8.39 15.61
C ASP A 215 -10.11 -8.10 15.66
N ALA A 216 -9.35 -8.72 14.78
CA ALA A 216 -7.89 -8.57 14.74
C ALA A 216 -7.45 -7.18 14.28
N TRP A 217 -8.19 -6.57 13.35
CA TRP A 217 -7.89 -5.23 12.86
C TRP A 217 -8.24 -4.16 13.90
N LEU A 218 -9.43 -4.21 14.50
CA LEU A 218 -9.87 -3.24 15.50
C LEU A 218 -8.99 -3.28 16.76
N ASP A 219 -8.48 -4.46 17.16
CA ASP A 219 -7.51 -4.59 18.27
C ASP A 219 -6.18 -3.87 18.00
N LYS A 220 -5.79 -3.76 16.71
CA LYS A 220 -4.47 -3.24 16.29
C LYS A 220 -4.52 -1.91 15.57
N VAL A 221 -5.68 -1.28 15.43
CA VAL A 221 -5.82 -0.04 14.66
C VAL A 221 -5.00 1.12 15.25
N ASP A 222 -4.85 1.17 16.57
CA ASP A 222 -4.06 2.20 17.27
C ASP A 222 -2.54 2.06 17.05
N SER A 223 -2.06 0.92 16.55
CA SER A 223 -0.66 0.76 16.15
C SER A 223 -0.29 1.59 14.91
N VAL A 224 -1.28 2.07 14.17
CA VAL A 224 -1.10 2.89 12.97
C VAL A 224 -0.91 4.36 13.36
N SER A 225 0.35 4.79 13.43
CA SER A 225 0.73 6.14 13.85
C SER A 225 0.62 7.20 12.75
N VAL A 226 0.53 6.82 11.48
CA VAL A 226 0.45 7.75 10.34
C VAL A 226 -0.98 8.25 10.16
N PRO A 227 -1.26 9.58 10.25
CA PRO A 227 -2.64 10.11 10.16
C PRO A 227 -3.38 9.73 8.88
N ALA A 228 -2.72 9.80 7.72
CA ALA A 228 -3.33 9.41 6.44
C ALA A 228 -3.76 7.93 6.44
N LYS A 229 -2.99 7.05 7.10
CA LYS A 229 -3.30 5.62 7.23
C LYS A 229 -4.41 5.34 8.25
N ARG A 230 -4.52 6.16 9.31
CA ARG A 230 -5.70 6.14 10.20
C ARG A 230 -6.96 6.57 9.47
N LYS A 231 -6.91 7.69 8.75
CA LYS A 231 -8.04 8.15 7.92
C LYS A 231 -8.45 7.11 6.88
N LEU A 232 -7.48 6.48 6.20
CA LEU A 232 -7.73 5.33 5.31
C LEU A 232 -8.51 4.22 6.02
N SER A 233 -8.07 3.83 7.22
CA SER A 233 -8.72 2.79 8.00
C SER A 233 -10.16 3.16 8.37
N SER A 234 -10.38 4.40 8.81
CA SER A 234 -11.71 4.91 9.16
C SER A 234 -12.65 5.01 7.96
N LEU A 235 -12.16 5.47 6.81
CA LEU A 235 -12.91 5.48 5.55
C LEU A 235 -13.30 4.05 5.13
N ALA A 236 -12.37 3.10 5.21
CA ALA A 236 -12.61 1.71 4.88
C ALA A 236 -13.62 1.05 5.84
N LEU A 237 -13.50 1.27 7.15
CA LEU A 237 -14.47 0.79 8.14
C LEU A 237 -15.86 1.37 7.89
N ALA A 238 -15.95 2.66 7.54
CA ALA A 238 -17.22 3.28 7.15
C ALA A 238 -17.81 2.64 5.87
N VAL A 239 -16.99 2.26 4.89
CA VAL A 239 -17.46 1.49 3.73
C VAL A 239 -17.99 0.12 4.14
N LEU A 240 -17.32 -0.58 5.07
CA LEU A 240 -17.79 -1.89 5.57
C LEU A 240 -19.16 -1.81 6.21
N LEU A 241 -19.56 -0.69 6.83
CA LEU A 241 -20.91 -0.49 7.39
C LEU A 241 -22.05 -0.76 6.38
N THR A 242 -21.75 -0.72 5.08
CA THR A 242 -22.73 -0.94 4.01
C THR A 242 -22.79 -2.38 3.50
N MET A 243 -21.95 -3.28 4.02
CA MET A 243 -21.99 -4.70 3.67
C MET A 243 -23.10 -5.42 4.44
N PRO A 244 -23.89 -6.31 3.80
CA PRO A 244 -25.01 -7.01 4.42
C PRO A 244 -24.57 -8.18 5.32
N GLU A 245 -23.60 -7.95 6.21
CA GLU A 245 -23.04 -8.96 7.11
C GLU A 245 -23.34 -8.62 8.59
N PRO A 246 -24.01 -9.50 9.36
CA PRO A 246 -24.44 -9.19 10.73
C PRO A 246 -23.27 -8.89 11.69
N GLN A 247 -22.09 -9.46 11.40
CA GLN A 247 -20.85 -9.32 12.17
C GLN A 247 -20.36 -7.87 12.27
N ILE A 248 -20.79 -7.01 11.34
CA ILE A 248 -20.47 -5.58 11.34
C ILE A 248 -21.24 -4.85 12.43
N LEU A 249 -22.56 -5.10 12.54
CA LEU A 249 -23.38 -4.49 13.59
C LEU A 249 -22.94 -4.94 14.98
N GLU A 250 -22.50 -6.19 15.14
CA GLU A 250 -21.96 -6.71 16.39
C GLU A 250 -20.78 -5.88 16.92
N ARG A 251 -20.04 -5.20 16.03
CA ARG A 251 -18.83 -4.41 16.33
C ARG A 251 -19.02 -2.91 16.06
N LEU A 252 -20.26 -2.45 15.92
CA LEU A 252 -20.56 -1.07 15.52
C LEU A 252 -19.95 -0.03 16.47
N ASP A 253 -19.98 -0.29 17.78
CA ASP A 253 -19.37 0.54 18.82
C ASP A 253 -17.85 0.67 18.66
N LEU A 254 -17.16 -0.43 18.39
CA LEU A 254 -15.72 -0.43 18.13
C LEU A 254 -15.38 0.31 16.83
N ILE A 255 -16.12 0.03 15.76
CA ILE A 255 -15.95 0.71 14.46
C ILE A 255 -16.12 2.23 14.62
N LEU A 256 -17.17 2.65 15.32
CA LEU A 256 -17.44 4.07 15.55
C LEU A 256 -16.44 4.72 16.51
N SER A 257 -15.84 3.97 17.43
CA SER A 257 -14.72 4.45 18.23
C SER A 257 -13.53 4.85 17.36
N VAL A 258 -13.14 4.01 16.39
CA VAL A 258 -12.06 4.36 15.44
C VAL A 258 -12.43 5.59 14.60
N CYS A 259 -13.66 5.61 14.08
CA CYS A 259 -14.15 6.74 13.29
C CYS A 259 -14.14 8.06 14.11
N SER A 260 -14.55 8.01 15.38
CA SER A 260 -14.59 9.19 16.26
C SER A 260 -13.22 9.85 16.42
N GLY A 261 -12.16 9.04 16.54
CA GLY A 261 -10.78 9.53 16.62
C GLY A 261 -10.34 10.24 15.34
N SER A 262 -10.64 9.66 14.17
CA SER A 262 -10.29 10.29 12.88
C SER A 262 -11.09 11.56 12.57
N LEU A 263 -12.34 11.67 13.05
CA LEU A 263 -13.13 12.90 12.90
C LEU A 263 -12.50 14.09 13.63
N ALA A 264 -11.87 13.85 14.78
CA ALA A 264 -11.16 14.90 15.51
C ALA A 264 -9.90 15.38 14.77
N GLU A 265 -9.27 14.49 13.99
CA GLU A 265 -8.08 14.81 13.20
C GLU A 265 -8.40 15.49 11.87
N ASP A 266 -9.54 15.17 11.23
CA ASP A 266 -9.96 15.70 9.91
C ASP A 266 -10.53 17.13 9.96
N SER A 267 -10.36 17.85 11.08
CA SER A 267 -10.76 19.24 11.25
C SER A 267 -9.98 20.15 10.26
N PRO A 268 -10.62 21.17 9.65
CA PRO A 268 -9.95 22.08 8.70
C PRO A 268 -8.69 22.77 9.26
N ASP A 269 -8.58 22.89 10.58
CA ASP A 269 -7.40 23.47 11.25
C ASP A 269 -6.15 22.55 11.21
N ASN A 270 -6.33 21.25 10.89
CA ASN A 270 -5.27 20.24 10.88
C ASN A 270 -4.88 19.77 9.48
N THR A 271 -5.37 20.41 8.41
CA THR A 271 -5.07 20.01 7.04
C THR A 271 -3.56 20.18 6.76
N PRO A 272 -2.78 19.10 6.54
CA PRO A 272 -1.37 19.25 6.23
C PRO A 272 -1.22 19.97 4.88
N LEU A 273 -0.33 20.97 4.83
CA LEU A 273 -0.09 21.82 3.66
C LEU A 273 0.40 21.04 2.42
N LEU A 274 0.82 19.79 2.60
CA LEU A 274 1.23 18.85 1.57
C LEU A 274 0.78 17.43 1.98
N PRO A 275 0.40 16.55 1.04
CA PRO A 275 0.30 15.13 1.34
C PRO A 275 1.66 14.67 1.86
N ASP A 276 1.70 14.03 3.02
CA ASP A 276 2.91 13.38 3.50
C ASP A 276 3.17 12.17 2.57
N ILE A 277 4.07 12.36 1.61
CA ILE A 277 4.39 11.38 0.53
C ILE A 277 5.24 10.22 1.09
N SER A 278 5.51 10.18 2.38
CA SER A 278 6.19 9.07 3.04
C SER A 278 5.25 7.86 3.16
N THR A 279 5.02 7.16 2.04
CA THR A 279 4.21 5.93 1.98
C THR A 279 4.82 4.77 2.78
N VAL A 280 6.03 4.94 3.32
CA VAL A 280 6.66 3.98 4.22
C VAL A 280 7.39 4.77 5.31
N GLY A 281 6.98 4.63 6.58
CA GLY A 281 7.70 5.17 7.75
C GLY A 281 9.07 4.53 8.00
N TYR A 282 9.61 3.82 7.00
CA TYR A 282 11.00 3.42 6.96
C TYR A 282 11.71 4.33 5.98
N ASP A 283 12.60 5.11 6.56
CA ASP A 283 13.56 6.03 5.99
C ASP A 283 14.58 5.33 5.05
N TYR A 284 14.12 4.48 4.13
CA TYR A 284 14.96 3.85 3.11
C TYR A 284 15.14 4.78 1.91
N ALA A 285 14.19 5.70 1.69
CA ALA A 285 14.36 6.79 0.73
C ALA A 285 15.45 7.78 1.15
N SER A 286 15.76 7.88 2.46
CA SER A 286 16.69 8.89 2.97
C SER A 286 18.17 8.58 2.73
N VAL A 287 18.53 7.37 2.26
CA VAL A 287 19.92 7.09 1.87
C VAL A 287 20.35 7.88 0.61
N SER A 288 19.38 8.45 -0.12
CA SER A 288 19.64 9.39 -1.23
C SER A 288 19.21 10.84 -0.96
N ASP A 289 18.64 11.15 0.22
CA ASP A 289 18.30 12.54 0.63
C ASP A 289 19.54 13.37 1.03
N SER A 290 20.74 12.79 0.96
CA SER A 290 21.98 13.57 1.09
C SER A 290 22.27 14.48 -0.12
N ILE A 291 21.41 14.47 -1.14
CA ILE A 291 21.33 15.53 -2.15
C ILE A 291 20.07 16.35 -1.87
N GLN A 292 20.02 17.00 -0.69
CA GLN A 292 19.05 18.06 -0.42
C GLN A 292 19.17 19.09 -1.55
N GLY A 293 18.11 19.16 -2.35
CA GLY A 293 17.94 20.17 -3.37
C GLY A 293 17.93 21.53 -2.72
N GLY A 294 19.00 22.30 -2.92
CA GLY A 294 18.94 23.74 -2.77
C GLY A 294 17.88 24.34 -3.69
N GLU A 295 17.47 25.58 -3.42
CA GLU A 295 16.63 26.35 -4.33
C GLU A 295 17.19 26.26 -5.76
N GLY A 296 16.46 25.58 -6.66
CA GLY A 296 16.86 25.38 -8.07
C GLY A 296 17.27 23.95 -8.47
N ALA A 297 17.25 22.96 -7.57
CA ALA A 297 17.42 21.56 -7.98
C ALA A 297 16.25 21.10 -8.87
N PRO A 298 16.51 20.40 -10.00
CA PRO A 298 15.46 19.91 -10.88
C PRO A 298 14.54 18.93 -10.13
N VAL A 299 13.23 19.14 -10.26
CA VAL A 299 12.21 18.30 -9.62
C VAL A 299 12.23 16.91 -10.24
N GLU A 300 12.33 15.87 -9.40
CA GLU A 300 12.23 14.49 -9.86
C GLU A 300 10.86 14.19 -10.49
N CYS A 301 10.87 13.57 -11.67
CA CYS A 301 9.63 13.20 -12.36
C CYS A 301 8.78 12.22 -11.54
N GLU A 302 9.41 11.32 -10.77
CA GLU A 302 8.71 10.42 -9.88
C GLU A 302 8.04 11.13 -8.69
N ALA A 303 8.65 12.18 -8.15
CA ALA A 303 8.03 12.98 -7.09
C ALA A 303 6.73 13.63 -7.59
N LEU A 304 6.70 14.09 -8.85
CA LEU A 304 5.47 14.58 -9.50
C LEU A 304 4.42 13.47 -9.65
N ARG A 305 4.83 12.27 -10.08
CA ARG A 305 3.94 11.11 -10.20
C ARG A 305 3.35 10.69 -8.85
N ARG A 306 4.16 10.61 -7.78
CA ARG A 306 3.67 10.35 -6.42
C ARG A 306 2.65 11.38 -5.96
N ARG A 307 2.91 12.67 -6.21
CA ARG A 307 1.93 13.75 -5.92
C ARG A 307 0.64 13.57 -6.69
N GLN A 308 0.71 13.18 -7.97
CA GLN A 308 -0.48 12.92 -8.78
C GLN A 308 -1.30 11.76 -8.21
N VAL A 309 -0.65 10.63 -7.87
CA VAL A 309 -1.30 9.48 -7.24
C VAL A 309 -1.94 9.87 -5.90
N ALA A 310 -1.23 10.60 -5.05
CA ALA A 310 -1.79 11.10 -3.79
C ALA A 310 -2.98 12.05 -4.02
N SER A 311 -2.92 12.93 -5.02
CA SER A 311 -3.99 13.91 -5.28
C SER A 311 -5.32 13.28 -5.70
N ILE A 312 -5.30 12.07 -6.27
CA ILE A 312 -6.50 11.34 -6.67
C ILE A 312 -6.99 10.35 -5.61
N ASP A 313 -6.20 10.10 -4.56
CA ASP A 313 -6.54 9.16 -3.49
C ASP A 313 -7.75 9.65 -2.67
N PRO A 314 -8.78 8.80 -2.45
CA PRO A 314 -9.92 9.14 -1.59
C PRO A 314 -9.55 9.68 -0.20
N VAL A 315 -8.43 9.24 0.38
CA VAL A 315 -7.93 9.72 1.69
C VAL A 315 -7.75 11.24 1.72
N HIS A 316 -7.32 11.84 0.60
CA HIS A 316 -7.09 13.27 0.48
C HIS A 316 -8.27 14.05 -0.08
N ARG A 317 -9.26 13.38 -0.69
CA ARG A 317 -10.38 14.00 -1.38
C ARG A 317 -11.70 13.95 -0.63
N VAL A 318 -11.87 12.96 0.24
CA VAL A 318 -13.12 12.73 0.96
C VAL A 318 -13.08 13.43 2.31
N ALA A 319 -14.04 14.33 2.53
CA ALA A 319 -14.32 14.88 3.86
C ALA A 319 -14.99 13.79 4.71
N PHE A 320 -14.37 13.41 5.83
CA PHE A 320 -14.75 12.18 6.51
C PHE A 320 -16.12 12.27 7.20
N GLY A 321 -16.46 13.42 7.80
CA GLY A 321 -17.75 13.62 8.50
C GLY A 321 -18.98 13.36 7.63
N PRO A 322 -19.16 14.08 6.51
CA PRO A 322 -20.27 13.84 5.58
C PRO A 322 -20.30 12.41 5.04
N PHE A 323 -19.12 11.85 4.76
CA PHE A 323 -18.98 10.48 4.26
C PHE A 323 -19.47 9.44 5.28
N LEU A 324 -19.05 9.55 6.55
CA LEU A 324 -19.49 8.65 7.61
C LEU A 324 -21.00 8.71 7.83
N LYS A 325 -21.58 9.91 7.80
CA LYS A 325 -23.04 10.12 7.91
C LYS A 325 -23.80 9.41 6.80
N GLU A 326 -23.35 9.55 5.55
CA GLU A 326 -23.93 8.83 4.40
C GLU A 326 -23.85 7.30 4.61
N LYS A 327 -22.69 6.78 5.04
CA LYS A 327 -22.52 5.34 5.27
C LYS A 327 -23.32 4.80 6.44
N LEU A 328 -23.54 5.57 7.49
CA LEU A 328 -24.43 5.20 8.59
C LEU A 328 -25.89 5.12 8.16
N GLN A 329 -26.34 6.05 7.32
CA GLN A 329 -27.69 5.98 6.73
C GLN A 329 -27.84 4.73 5.86
N ALA A 330 -26.85 4.43 5.03
CA ALA A 330 -26.84 3.21 4.22
C ALA A 330 -26.80 1.94 5.10
N CYS A 331 -26.03 1.93 6.19
CA CYS A 331 -25.98 0.84 7.17
C CYS A 331 -27.36 0.55 7.76
N MET A 332 -28.08 1.59 8.18
CA MET A 332 -29.45 1.46 8.70
C MET A 332 -30.41 0.86 7.65
N VAL A 333 -30.28 1.23 6.38
CA VAL A 333 -31.09 0.66 5.29
C VAL A 333 -30.75 -0.79 5.03
N VAL A 334 -29.45 -1.14 5.00
CA VAL A 334 -28.97 -2.49 4.68
C VAL A 334 -29.33 -3.51 5.77
N HIS A 335 -29.19 -3.14 7.05
CA HIS A 335 -29.44 -4.07 8.16
C HIS A 335 -30.84 -3.93 8.78
N GLY A 336 -31.59 -2.89 8.43
CA GLY A 336 -32.89 -2.58 9.01
C GLY A 336 -32.79 -1.75 10.30
N GLU A 337 -33.76 -0.85 10.46
CA GLU A 337 -33.77 0.17 11.51
C GLU A 337 -33.71 -0.42 12.94
N GLN A 338 -34.45 -1.51 13.20
CA GLN A 338 -34.51 -2.11 14.54
C GLN A 338 -33.16 -2.68 14.98
N LEU A 339 -32.48 -3.42 14.11
CA LEU A 339 -31.17 -4.01 14.40
C LEU A 339 -30.10 -2.92 14.52
N PHE A 340 -30.17 -1.91 13.66
CA PHE A 340 -29.29 -0.76 13.73
C PHE A 340 -29.45 0.03 15.04
N GLN A 341 -30.69 0.33 15.46
CA GLN A 341 -30.95 1.01 16.72
C GLN A 341 -30.47 0.20 17.93
N ALA A 342 -30.66 -1.12 17.91
CA ALA A 342 -30.14 -2.00 18.95
C ALA A 342 -28.60 -2.01 19.01
N ALA A 343 -27.93 -1.90 17.87
CA ALA A 343 -26.48 -1.75 17.81
C ALA A 343 -26.01 -0.37 18.29
N MET A 344 -26.69 0.70 17.86
CA MET A 344 -26.42 2.07 18.31
C MET A 344 -26.57 2.25 19.82
N ALA A 345 -27.45 1.49 20.47
CA ALA A 345 -27.61 1.52 21.93
C ALA A 345 -26.35 1.05 22.71
N ARG A 346 -25.44 0.32 22.07
CA ARG A 346 -24.14 -0.07 22.66
C ARG A 346 -23.06 1.00 22.50
N VAL A 347 -23.27 1.98 21.62
CA VAL A 347 -22.27 3.00 21.30
C VAL A 347 -22.13 3.98 22.48
N PRO A 348 -20.89 4.29 22.93
CA PRO A 348 -20.67 5.23 24.01
C PRO A 348 -21.32 6.61 23.77
N PRO A 349 -21.95 7.24 24.79
CA PRO A 349 -22.63 8.53 24.64
C PRO A 349 -21.78 9.68 24.04
N PRO A 350 -20.47 9.81 24.34
CA PRO A 350 -19.62 10.83 23.71
C PRO A 350 -19.55 10.71 22.19
N ILE A 351 -19.43 9.48 21.68
CA ILE A 351 -19.38 9.20 20.25
C ILE A 351 -20.72 9.52 19.60
N VAL A 352 -21.84 9.14 20.22
CA VAL A 352 -23.19 9.48 19.73
C VAL A 352 -23.37 11.00 19.63
N SER A 353 -22.89 11.74 20.62
CA SER A 353 -22.98 13.21 20.65
C SER A 353 -22.16 13.85 19.52
N GLN A 354 -20.96 13.31 19.25
CA GLN A 354 -20.13 13.76 18.12
C GLN A 354 -20.80 13.45 16.77
N LEU A 355 -21.40 12.26 16.62
CA LEU A 355 -22.11 11.88 15.39
C LEU A 355 -23.35 12.76 15.13
N GLN A 356 -24.02 13.24 16.17
CA GLN A 356 -25.14 14.18 16.05
C GLN A 356 -24.73 15.58 15.55
N GLN A 357 -23.43 15.91 15.62
CA GLN A 357 -22.88 17.19 15.14
C GLN A 357 -22.45 17.14 13.66
N LEU A 358 -22.45 15.95 13.03
CA LEU A 358 -22.26 15.74 11.58
C LEU A 358 -23.55 16.03 10.83
#